data_AF-A0A2J4XV90-F1
#
_entry.id   AF-A0A2J4XV90-F1
#
_cell.length_a   1.000
_cell.length_b   1.000
_cell.length_c   1.000
_cell.angle_alpha   90.00
_cell.angle_beta   90.00
_cell.angle_gamma   90.00
#
_symmetry.space_group_name_H-M   'P 1'
#
loop_
_entity.id
_entity.type
_entity.pdbx_description
1 polymer ?
#
loop_
_entity_poly.entity_id
_entity_poly.type
_entity_poly.pdbx_seq_one_letter_code
_entity_poly.pdbx_strand_id
1 'polypeptide(L)'
;VLESAVSGKTTSGYERCHRIDLPRATTGWVLRLRKVTEDANTSKTGDVMMLQSYAEVLDAKLRYPNTALLYVEFDSRQFNGSIPKIACSPRGRVIRVPDNYDPETRQYSGIWTGAFKWAWTDNPAWIFYDLIVSDRFGLGNRLTSENIDKWTLYQVARYCDEPVPDGKGGEGTEPRYLCNVYVQD
;
A
#
# COMPACT_ATOMS: atom_id res chain seq x y z
N VAL A 1 -2.85 3.67 -36.38
CA VAL A 1 -3.95 2.70 -36.69
C VAL A 1 -3.52 1.37 -36.14
N LEU A 2 -4.34 0.71 -35.33
CA LEU A 2 -4.05 -0.61 -34.78
C LEU A 2 -4.65 -1.67 -35.69
N GLU A 3 -3.82 -2.56 -36.22
CA GLU A 3 -4.25 -3.73 -37.00
C GLU A 3 -4.04 -4.99 -36.17
N SER A 4 -5.10 -5.79 -36.04
CA SER A 4 -5.12 -6.98 -35.20
C SER A 4 -6.00 -8.03 -35.86
N ALA A 5 -5.60 -9.30 -35.73
CA ALA A 5 -6.33 -10.45 -36.26
C ALA A 5 -6.47 -11.52 -35.18
N VAL A 6 -7.56 -12.30 -35.25
CA VAL A 6 -7.79 -13.45 -34.39
C VAL A 6 -7.58 -14.71 -35.22
N SER A 7 -6.68 -15.58 -34.77
CA SER A 7 -6.46 -16.90 -35.35
C SER A 7 -6.90 -17.97 -34.35
N GLY A 8 -8.01 -18.65 -34.62
CA GLY A 8 -8.53 -19.71 -33.76
C GLY A 8 -10.01 -19.97 -33.99
N LYS A 9 -10.46 -21.18 -33.65
CA LYS A 9 -11.89 -21.54 -33.62
C LYS A 9 -12.29 -21.77 -32.18
N THR A 10 -13.37 -21.13 -31.76
CA THR A 10 -13.98 -21.31 -30.45
C THR A 10 -15.50 -21.37 -30.61
N THR A 11 -16.17 -22.05 -29.70
CA THR A 11 -17.64 -22.11 -29.61
C THR A 11 -18.21 -21.06 -28.65
N SER A 12 -17.36 -20.44 -27.82
CA SER A 12 -17.71 -19.33 -26.93
C SER A 12 -17.19 -18.00 -27.47
N GLY A 13 -17.76 -16.88 -27.01
CA GLY A 13 -17.27 -15.54 -27.34
C GLY A 13 -15.79 -15.38 -26.97
N TYR A 14 -14.98 -14.89 -27.91
CA TYR A 14 -13.57 -14.58 -27.69
C TYR A 14 -13.38 -13.08 -27.58
N GLU A 15 -12.95 -12.63 -26.40
CA GLU A 15 -12.73 -11.22 -26.10
C GLU A 15 -11.24 -10.88 -26.21
N ARG A 16 -10.90 -9.74 -26.80
CA ARG A 16 -9.53 -9.24 -26.88
C ARG A 16 -9.49 -7.76 -26.52
N CYS A 17 -8.65 -7.43 -25.54
CA CYS A 17 -8.46 -6.06 -25.09
C CYS A 17 -7.25 -5.43 -25.80
N HIS A 18 -7.38 -4.16 -26.18
CA HIS A 18 -6.32 -3.36 -26.77
C HIS A 18 -6.25 -1.99 -26.07
N ARG A 19 -5.12 -1.68 -25.44
CA ARG A 19 -4.82 -0.32 -24.98
C ARG A 19 -4.26 0.47 -26.15
N ILE A 20 -4.85 1.64 -26.43
CA ILE A 20 -4.38 2.56 -27.45
C ILE A 20 -4.02 3.86 -26.74
N ASP A 21 -2.73 4.16 -26.65
CA ASP A 21 -2.27 5.44 -26.13
C ASP A 21 -2.50 6.51 -27.21
N LEU A 22 -3.47 7.39 -26.96
CA LEU A 22 -3.83 8.46 -27.87
C LEU A 22 -2.98 9.71 -27.57
N PRO A 23 -2.49 10.44 -28.58
CA PRO A 23 -1.80 11.70 -28.34
C PRO A 23 -2.75 12.76 -27.76
N ARG A 24 -2.18 13.89 -27.31
CA ARG A 24 -2.97 14.98 -26.72
C ARG A 24 -3.97 15.53 -27.75
N ALA A 25 -5.27 15.43 -27.46
CA ALA A 25 -6.33 15.96 -28.30
C ALA A 25 -6.71 17.40 -27.89
N THR A 26 -7.00 18.24 -28.88
CA THR A 26 -7.55 19.60 -28.70
C THR A 26 -9.09 19.62 -28.77
N THR A 27 -9.68 18.68 -29.52
CA THR A 27 -11.13 18.62 -29.80
C THR A 27 -11.74 17.22 -29.56
N GLY A 28 -10.96 16.29 -29.00
CA GLY A 28 -11.34 14.89 -28.77
C GLY A 28 -10.88 13.91 -29.86
N TRP A 29 -11.11 12.63 -29.62
CA TRP A 29 -10.77 11.52 -30.52
C TRP A 29 -12.04 10.83 -31.01
N VAL A 30 -12.06 10.42 -32.27
CA VAL A 30 -13.12 9.58 -32.84
C VAL A 30 -12.55 8.20 -33.12
N LEU A 31 -13.11 7.19 -32.46
CA LEU A 31 -12.75 5.79 -32.67
C LEU A 31 -13.64 5.17 -33.76
N ARG A 32 -13.01 4.50 -34.72
CA ARG A 32 -13.70 3.72 -35.75
C ARG A 32 -13.13 2.31 -35.76
N LEU A 33 -13.99 1.32 -35.59
CA LEU A 33 -13.65 -0.09 -35.77
C LEU A 33 -14.19 -0.56 -37.12
N ARG A 34 -13.39 -1.35 -37.84
CA ARG A 34 -13.79 -1.96 -39.10
C ARG A 34 -13.22 -3.36 -39.21
N LYS A 35 -14.07 -4.34 -39.49
CA LYS A 35 -13.64 -5.65 -39.97
C LYS A 35 -13.21 -5.51 -41.43
N VAL A 36 -11.99 -5.92 -41.74
CA VAL A 36 -11.41 -5.81 -43.10
C VAL A 36 -11.67 -7.08 -43.92
N THR A 37 -11.83 -8.23 -43.26
CA THR A 37 -12.12 -9.51 -43.89
C THR A 37 -13.60 -9.67 -44.22
N GLU A 38 -13.90 -10.36 -45.33
CA GLU A 38 -15.26 -10.72 -45.71
C GLU A 38 -15.89 -11.72 -44.71
N ASP A 39 -17.22 -11.74 -44.63
CA ASP A 39 -17.95 -12.71 -43.82
C ASP A 39 -17.97 -14.08 -44.50
N ALA A 40 -17.77 -15.16 -43.75
CA ALA A 40 -18.00 -16.49 -44.30
C ALA A 40 -19.49 -16.73 -44.55
N ASN A 41 -19.85 -17.06 -45.78
CA ASN A 41 -21.22 -17.40 -46.19
C ASN A 41 -21.61 -18.85 -45.82
N THR A 42 -21.32 -19.28 -44.59
CA THR A 42 -21.62 -20.66 -44.14
C THR A 42 -22.30 -20.65 -42.78
N SER A 43 -23.37 -21.43 -42.61
CA SER A 43 -24.08 -21.57 -41.32
C SER A 43 -23.24 -22.20 -40.20
N LYS A 44 -22.08 -22.77 -40.54
CA LYS A 44 -21.16 -23.40 -39.59
C LYS A 44 -20.10 -22.44 -39.03
N THR A 45 -20.01 -21.22 -39.56
CA THR A 45 -18.97 -20.26 -39.20
C THR A 45 -19.61 -18.91 -38.91
N GLY A 46 -19.49 -18.43 -37.67
CA GLY A 46 -19.94 -17.10 -37.28
C GLY A 46 -18.74 -16.16 -37.15
N ASP A 47 -18.55 -15.28 -38.12
CA ASP A 47 -17.41 -14.33 -38.15
C ASP A 47 -17.80 -12.92 -37.72
N VAL A 48 -18.88 -12.78 -36.96
CA VAL A 48 -19.40 -11.50 -36.50
C VAL A 48 -18.50 -10.97 -35.39
N MET A 49 -17.88 -9.81 -35.62
CA MET A 49 -17.09 -9.11 -34.62
C MET A 49 -17.85 -7.88 -34.14
N MET A 50 -18.07 -7.78 -32.83
CA MET A 50 -18.73 -6.64 -32.19
C MET A 50 -17.82 -6.00 -31.15
N LEU A 51 -17.97 -4.69 -30.97
CA LEU A 51 -17.36 -3.99 -29.84
C LEU A 51 -18.19 -4.31 -28.59
N GLN A 52 -17.56 -4.93 -27.59
CA GLN A 52 -18.24 -5.26 -26.34
C GLN A 52 -18.25 -4.10 -25.36
N SER A 53 -17.10 -3.45 -25.14
CA SER A 53 -16.97 -2.28 -24.28
C SER A 53 -15.82 -1.40 -24.75
N TYR A 54 -15.90 -0.12 -24.43
CA TYR A 54 -14.77 0.80 -24.49
C TYR A 54 -14.73 1.59 -23.20
N ALA A 55 -13.53 1.88 -22.72
CA ALA A 55 -13.30 2.70 -21.54
C ALA A 55 -12.15 3.66 -21.82
N GLU A 56 -12.28 4.89 -21.34
CA GLU A 56 -11.20 5.86 -21.36
C GLU A 56 -10.32 5.63 -20.13
N VAL A 57 -9.03 5.40 -20.36
CA VAL A 57 -8.04 5.31 -19.29
C VAL A 57 -7.41 6.70 -19.13
N LEU A 58 -7.86 7.43 -18.13
CA LEU A 58 -7.25 8.69 -17.73
C LEU A 58 -6.09 8.38 -16.77
N ASP A 59 -4.86 8.48 -17.27
CA ASP A 59 -3.67 8.39 -16.43
C ASP A 59 -3.57 9.64 -15.54
N ALA A 60 -4.18 9.59 -14.37
CA ALA A 60 -4.06 10.63 -13.36
C ALA A 60 -2.76 10.43 -12.56
N LYS A 61 -1.91 11.47 -12.50
CA LYS A 61 -0.79 11.51 -11.54
C LYS A 61 -1.34 11.81 -10.14
N LEU A 62 -1.93 10.80 -9.52
CA LEU A 62 -2.39 10.88 -8.15
C LEU A 62 -1.19 10.80 -7.22
N ARG A 63 -0.91 11.89 -6.51
CA ARG A 63 0.02 11.86 -5.37
C ARG A 63 -0.77 11.35 -4.18
N TYR A 64 -0.33 10.24 -3.60
CA TYR A 64 -0.83 9.73 -2.33
C TYR A 64 0.20 10.04 -1.23
N PRO A 65 0.30 11.31 -0.78
CA PRO A 65 1.27 11.67 0.24
C PRO A 65 1.00 10.89 1.52
N ASN A 66 2.06 10.39 2.14
CA ASN A 66 2.02 9.62 3.39
C ASN A 66 1.22 8.30 3.29
N THR A 67 1.21 7.66 2.11
CA THR A 67 0.61 6.34 1.88
C THR A 67 1.64 5.41 1.24
N ALA A 68 1.75 4.18 1.74
CA ALA A 68 2.49 3.11 1.08
C ALA A 68 1.55 2.34 0.14
N LEU A 69 1.99 2.07 -1.08
CA LEU A 69 1.25 1.26 -2.06
C LEU A 69 1.99 -0.06 -2.27
N LEU A 70 1.27 -1.16 -2.15
CA LEU A 70 1.73 -2.50 -2.51
C LEU A 70 1.04 -2.92 -3.81
N TYR A 71 1.83 -3.13 -4.87
CA TYR A 71 1.36 -3.69 -6.13
C TYR A 71 1.97 -5.08 -6.32
N VAL A 72 1.13 -6.06 -6.63
CA VAL A 72 1.55 -7.44 -6.90
C VAL A 72 0.88 -7.89 -8.19
N GLU A 73 1.68 -8.40 -9.13
CA GLU A 73 1.24 -8.96 -10.40
C GLU A 73 1.60 -10.44 -10.48
N PHE A 74 0.66 -11.28 -10.90
CA PHE A 74 0.86 -12.74 -11.05
C PHE A 74 -0.04 -13.29 -12.16
N ASP A 75 0.36 -14.41 -12.77
CA ASP A 75 -0.45 -15.10 -13.79
C ASP A 75 -1.68 -15.73 -13.14
N SER A 76 -2.87 -15.36 -13.63
CA SER A 76 -4.17 -15.86 -13.13
C SER A 76 -4.31 -17.38 -13.26
N ARG A 77 -3.56 -18.02 -14.17
CA ARG A 77 -3.53 -19.48 -14.31
C ARG A 77 -3.01 -20.19 -13.06
N GLN A 78 -2.19 -19.53 -12.25
CA GLN A 78 -1.63 -20.13 -11.03
C GLN A 78 -2.66 -20.26 -9.91
N PHE A 79 -3.79 -19.56 -10.00
CA PHE A 79 -4.77 -19.46 -8.91
C PHE A 79 -6.14 -20.06 -9.24
N ASN A 80 -6.28 -20.85 -10.31
CA ASN A 80 -7.52 -21.57 -10.68
C ASN A 80 -8.80 -20.72 -10.57
N GLY A 81 -8.72 -19.43 -10.93
CA GLY A 81 -9.87 -18.50 -10.86
C GLY A 81 -10.21 -17.98 -9.46
N SER A 82 -9.42 -18.30 -8.43
CA SER A 82 -9.54 -17.71 -7.09
C SER A 82 -8.69 -16.44 -6.97
N ILE A 83 -9.19 -15.46 -6.21
CA ILE A 83 -8.39 -14.28 -5.84
C ILE A 83 -7.36 -14.72 -4.80
N PRO A 84 -6.05 -14.55 -5.04
CA PRO A 84 -5.06 -14.91 -4.04
C PRO A 84 -5.15 -14.02 -2.81
N LYS A 85 -4.91 -14.63 -1.65
CA LYS A 85 -4.78 -13.91 -0.39
C LYS A 85 -3.36 -13.38 -0.28
N ILE A 86 -3.21 -12.06 -0.26
CA ILE A 86 -1.94 -11.39 -0.01
C ILE A 86 -1.85 -11.11 1.48
N ALA A 87 -0.83 -11.68 2.14
CA ALA A 87 -0.47 -11.36 3.52
C ALA A 87 0.86 -10.60 3.50
N CYS A 88 0.94 -9.50 4.24
CA CYS A 88 2.17 -8.73 4.40
C CYS A 88 2.41 -8.46 5.89
N SER A 89 3.70 -8.35 6.26
CA SER A 89 4.14 -7.91 7.58
C SER A 89 4.87 -6.58 7.43
N PRO A 90 4.14 -5.47 7.20
CA PRO A 90 4.76 -4.17 7.07
C PRO A 90 5.27 -3.70 8.43
N ARG A 91 6.50 -3.19 8.47
CA ARG A 91 6.88 -2.26 9.53
C ARG A 91 5.99 -1.02 9.35
N GLY A 92 5.18 -0.72 10.35
CA GLY A 92 4.14 0.31 10.28
C GLY A 92 4.66 1.72 10.01
N ARG A 93 3.98 2.73 10.57
CA ARG A 93 4.33 4.13 10.32
C ARG A 93 5.72 4.47 10.89
N VAL A 94 6.48 5.29 10.15
CA VAL A 94 7.68 5.96 10.65
C VAL A 94 7.26 7.20 11.44
N ILE A 95 7.69 7.28 12.70
CA ILE A 95 7.28 8.32 13.66
C ILE A 95 8.48 9.05 14.24
N ARG A 96 8.22 10.08 15.04
CA ARG A 96 9.26 10.81 15.77
C ARG A 96 9.68 10.03 17.02
N VAL A 97 10.95 9.68 17.10
CA VAL A 97 11.57 9.03 18.26
C VAL A 97 12.82 9.83 18.69
N PRO A 98 13.30 9.70 19.94
CA PRO A 98 14.55 10.33 20.37
C PRO A 98 15.69 10.00 19.41
N ASP A 99 16.52 11.01 19.10
CA ASP A 99 17.68 10.83 18.23
C ASP A 99 18.68 9.79 18.78
N ASN A 100 18.74 9.69 20.11
CA ASN A 100 19.60 8.77 20.85
C ASN A 100 19.03 7.36 21.07
N TYR A 101 17.80 7.10 20.61
CA TYR A 101 17.11 5.81 20.73
C TYR A 101 17.28 4.98 19.45
N ASP A 102 17.67 3.71 19.58
CA ASP A 102 17.65 2.74 18.49
C ASP A 102 16.40 1.86 18.63
N PRO A 103 15.44 1.93 17.69
CA PRO A 103 14.20 1.14 17.78
C PRO A 103 14.37 -0.35 17.49
N GLU A 104 15.46 -0.77 16.82
CA GLU A 104 15.68 -2.19 16.54
C GLU A 104 16.27 -2.89 17.76
N THR A 105 17.28 -2.27 18.39
CA THR A 105 17.93 -2.82 19.58
C THR A 105 17.28 -2.37 20.90
N ARG A 106 16.41 -1.36 20.85
CA ARG A 106 15.76 -0.69 21.99
C ARG A 106 16.72 -0.02 22.97
N GLN A 107 17.92 0.29 22.49
CA GLN A 107 18.95 0.89 23.33
C GLN A 107 18.91 2.42 23.23
N TYR A 108 19.25 3.06 24.35
CA TYR A 108 19.37 4.50 24.47
C TYR A 108 20.84 4.84 24.70
N SER A 109 21.43 5.63 23.81
CA SER A 109 22.86 5.94 23.81
C SER A 109 23.11 7.37 24.34
N GLY A 110 23.87 7.51 25.42
CA GLY A 110 24.16 8.83 25.99
C GLY A 110 22.94 9.56 26.55
N ILE A 111 23.09 10.87 26.80
CA ILE A 111 22.04 11.72 27.36
C ILE A 111 21.19 12.30 26.22
N TRP A 112 19.88 12.15 26.32
CA TRP A 112 18.97 12.74 25.36
C TRP A 112 18.87 14.26 25.56
N THR A 113 19.10 15.03 24.49
CA THR A 113 19.02 16.50 24.50
C THR A 113 17.62 17.02 24.16
N GLY A 114 16.67 16.13 23.89
CA GLY A 114 15.30 16.47 23.51
C GLY A 114 15.07 16.58 22.00
N ALA A 115 16.05 16.20 21.17
CA ALA A 115 15.97 16.17 19.71
C ALA A 115 15.35 14.85 19.20
N PHE A 116 14.67 14.91 18.06
CA PHE A 116 13.96 13.76 17.48
C PHE A 116 14.51 13.39 16.10
N LYS A 117 14.43 12.10 15.78
CA LYS A 117 14.63 11.56 14.42
C LYS A 117 13.40 10.80 13.96
N TRP A 118 13.32 10.56 12.66
CA TRP A 118 12.27 9.74 12.06
C TRP A 118 12.73 8.27 12.04
N ALA A 119 12.00 7.41 12.74
CA ALA A 119 12.22 5.97 12.68
C ALA A 119 10.92 5.19 12.95
N TRP A 120 10.86 3.95 12.49
CA TRP A 120 9.83 3.01 12.95
C TRP A 120 10.12 2.58 14.39
N THR A 121 9.09 2.35 15.20
CA THR A 121 9.19 1.74 16.53
C THR A 121 7.86 1.09 16.88
N ASP A 122 7.91 0.09 17.74
CA ASP A 122 6.78 -0.57 18.39
C ASP A 122 6.74 -0.27 19.91
N ASN A 123 7.48 0.75 20.37
CA ASN A 123 7.40 1.25 21.74
C ASN A 123 6.09 2.06 21.91
N PRO A 124 5.21 1.67 22.86
CA PRO A 124 3.91 2.33 23.06
C PRO A 124 4.01 3.81 23.39
N ALA A 125 5.06 4.25 24.10
CA ALA A 125 5.20 5.64 24.52
C ALA A 125 5.42 6.58 23.31
N TRP A 126 6.26 6.17 22.36
CA TRP A 126 6.53 6.96 21.15
C TRP A 126 5.37 6.90 20.16
N ILE A 127 4.69 5.74 20.06
CA ILE A 127 3.46 5.62 19.27
C ILE A 127 2.38 6.57 19.83
N PHE A 128 2.20 6.59 21.15
CA PHE A 128 1.27 7.50 21.81
C PHE A 128 1.62 8.97 21.55
N TYR A 129 2.90 9.33 21.62
CA TYR A 129 3.36 10.68 21.26
C TYR A 129 2.96 11.07 19.83
N ASP A 130 3.18 10.18 18.85
CA ASP A 130 2.83 10.47 17.46
C ASP A 130 1.31 10.56 17.27
N LEU A 131 0.53 9.70 17.92
CA LEU A 131 -0.93 9.74 17.90
C LEU A 131 -1.47 11.06 18.46
N ILE A 132 -0.88 11.61 19.52
CA ILE A 132 -1.37 12.88 20.09
C ILE A 132 -0.98 14.07 19.20
N VAL A 133 0.28 14.14 18.78
CA VAL A 133 0.80 15.31 18.07
C VAL A 133 0.46 15.30 16.57
N SER A 134 -0.04 14.18 16.03
CA SER A 134 -0.45 14.12 14.62
C SER A 134 -1.75 14.89 14.37
N ASP A 135 -1.70 15.85 13.46
CA ASP A 135 -2.88 16.64 13.05
C ASP A 135 -3.89 15.83 12.22
N ARG A 136 -3.42 14.77 11.55
CA ARG A 136 -4.21 14.07 10.52
C ARG A 136 -5.21 13.06 11.08
N PHE A 137 -4.86 12.39 12.17
CA PHE A 137 -5.65 11.30 12.77
C PHE A 137 -5.64 11.35 14.30
N GLY A 138 -4.99 12.37 14.85
CA GLY A 138 -4.74 12.52 16.27
C GLY A 138 -5.43 13.73 16.87
N LEU A 139 -4.93 14.13 18.02
CA LEU A 139 -5.37 15.35 18.71
C LEU A 139 -4.48 16.56 18.38
N GLY A 140 -3.69 16.51 17.31
CA GLY A 140 -2.70 17.56 16.97
C GLY A 140 -3.32 18.95 16.79
N ASN A 141 -4.57 19.02 16.32
CA ASN A 141 -5.34 20.26 16.23
C ASN A 141 -5.68 20.90 17.60
N ARG A 142 -5.45 20.19 18.72
CA ARG A 142 -5.76 20.62 20.10
C ARG A 142 -4.56 20.57 21.04
N LEU A 143 -3.61 19.67 20.79
CA LEU A 143 -2.43 19.44 21.62
C LEU A 143 -1.18 19.50 20.75
N THR A 144 -0.33 20.47 21.05
CA THR A 144 0.98 20.61 20.39
C THR A 144 2.05 19.86 21.18
N SER A 145 3.24 19.67 20.59
CA SER A 145 4.37 19.05 21.28
C SER A 145 4.81 19.79 22.55
N GLU A 146 4.45 21.07 22.70
CA GLU A 146 4.73 21.87 23.90
C GLU A 146 3.80 21.53 25.07
N ASN A 147 2.64 20.95 24.78
CA ASN A 147 1.67 20.52 25.80
C ASN A 147 2.01 19.16 26.42
N ILE A 148 3.01 18.45 25.88
CA ILE A 148 3.38 17.10 26.31
C ILE A 148 4.74 17.16 27.01
N ASP A 149 4.79 16.66 28.24
CA ASP A 149 6.06 16.47 28.93
C ASP A 149 6.83 15.28 28.33
N LYS A 150 7.64 15.60 27.31
CA LYS A 150 8.50 14.64 26.61
C LYS A 150 9.55 14.00 27.54
N TRP A 151 9.91 14.64 28.66
CA TRP A 151 10.92 14.11 29.59
C TRP A 151 10.34 12.98 30.43
N THR A 152 9.14 13.17 30.96
CA THR A 152 8.41 12.09 31.65
C THR A 152 8.10 10.95 30.67
N LEU A 153 7.70 11.27 29.44
CA LEU A 153 7.43 10.26 28.43
C LEU A 153 8.69 9.44 28.06
N TYR A 154 9.86 10.06 28.04
CA TYR A 154 11.14 9.37 27.84
C TYR A 154 11.45 8.37 28.96
N GLN A 155 11.11 8.69 30.22
CA GLN A 155 11.25 7.73 31.32
C GLN A 155 10.31 6.53 31.16
N VAL A 156 9.05 6.78 30.78
CA VAL A 156 8.08 5.72 30.49
C VAL A 156 8.54 4.86 29.32
N ALA A 157 9.06 5.47 28.24
CA ALA A 157 9.56 4.74 27.09
C ALA A 157 10.68 3.76 27.44
N ARG A 158 11.62 4.19 28.30
CA ARG A 158 12.70 3.31 28.80
C ARG A 158 12.18 2.16 29.67
N TYR A 159 11.11 2.40 30.44
CA TYR A 159 10.45 1.35 31.22
C TYR A 159 9.77 0.32 30.31
N CYS A 160 9.17 0.75 29.20
CA CYS A 160 8.57 -0.15 28.21
C CYS A 160 9.62 -1.02 27.48
N ASP A 161 10.82 -0.49 27.25
CA ASP A 161 11.91 -1.19 26.57
C ASP A 161 12.77 -2.07 27.51
N GLU A 162 12.50 -2.08 28.82
CA GLU A 162 13.25 -2.89 29.77
C GLU A 162 13.09 -4.39 29.46
N PRO A 163 14.21 -5.16 29.38
CA PRO A 163 14.14 -6.59 29.13
C PRO A 163 13.56 -7.32 30.34
N VAL A 164 12.47 -8.04 30.14
CA VAL A 164 11.83 -8.93 31.11
C VAL A 164 11.91 -10.38 30.64
N PRO A 165 11.92 -11.38 31.54
CA PRO A 165 11.92 -12.78 31.13
C PRO A 165 10.73 -13.11 30.22
N ASP A 166 10.98 -13.80 29.11
CA ASP A 166 9.96 -14.10 28.08
C ASP A 166 8.95 -15.19 28.47
N GLY A 167 9.07 -15.74 29.69
CA GLY A 167 8.17 -16.76 30.23
C GLY A 167 8.26 -18.12 29.52
N LYS A 168 9.21 -18.34 28.59
CA LYS A 168 9.35 -19.60 27.84
C LYS A 168 10.27 -20.61 28.51
N GLY A 169 10.70 -20.35 29.74
CA GLY A 169 11.52 -21.27 30.54
C GLY A 169 13.00 -21.33 30.13
N GLY A 170 13.47 -20.38 29.32
CA GLY A 170 14.88 -20.21 28.96
C GLY A 170 15.47 -18.89 29.48
N GLU A 171 16.65 -18.52 28.99
CA GLU A 171 17.31 -17.22 29.29
C GLU A 171 16.83 -16.08 28.35
N GLY A 172 15.75 -16.31 27.61
CA GLY A 172 15.17 -15.35 26.69
C GLY A 172 14.59 -14.15 27.44
N THR A 173 14.77 -12.96 26.86
CA THR A 173 14.13 -11.73 27.35
C THR A 173 13.31 -11.10 26.24
N GLU A 174 12.22 -10.44 26.63
CA GLU A 174 11.40 -9.63 25.76
C GLU A 174 11.21 -8.22 26.33
N PRO A 175 10.89 -7.23 25.51
CA PRO A 175 10.57 -5.89 25.99
C PRO A 175 9.31 -5.93 26.85
N ARG A 176 9.32 -5.19 27.97
CA ARG A 176 8.20 -5.16 28.92
C ARG A 176 6.85 -4.83 28.28
N TYR A 177 6.82 -3.87 27.35
CA TYR A 177 5.60 -3.50 26.63
C TYR A 177 5.86 -3.24 25.15
N LEU A 178 4.96 -3.80 24.32
CA LEU A 178 4.97 -3.68 22.87
C LEU A 178 3.62 -3.16 22.37
N CYS A 179 3.64 -2.37 21.31
CA CYS A 179 2.43 -1.86 20.66
C CYS A 179 2.55 -1.97 19.14
N ASN A 180 1.84 -2.94 18.57
CA ASN A 180 1.67 -3.11 17.13
C ASN A 180 0.18 -3.00 16.81
N VAL A 181 -0.30 -1.77 16.70
CA VAL A 181 -1.71 -1.48 16.48
C VAL A 181 -1.94 -1.05 15.03
N TYR A 182 -2.93 -1.68 14.41
CA TYR A 182 -3.50 -1.25 13.15
C TYR A 182 -4.89 -0.67 13.45
N VAL A 183 -5.06 0.62 13.20
CA VAL A 183 -6.35 1.30 13.37
C VAL A 183 -7.05 1.32 12.02
N GLN A 184 -8.25 0.75 11.98
CA GLN A 184 -9.13 0.72 10.82
C GLN A 184 -10.49 1.30 11.22
N ASP A 185 -11.02 2.22 10.41
CA ASP A 185 -12.41 2.69 10.48
C ASP A 185 -13.36 1.68 9.81
#